data_AF-A0A1U7VZA7-F1
#
_entry.id   AF-A0A1U7VZA7-F1
#
_cell.length_a   1.000
_cell.length_b   1.000
_cell.length_c   1.000
_cell.angle_alpha   90.00
_cell.angle_beta   90.00
_cell.angle_gamma   90.00
#
_symmetry.space_group_name_H-M   'P 1'
#
loop_
_entity.id
_entity.type
_entity.pdbx_description
1 polymer ?
#
loop_
_entity_poly.entity_id
_entity_poly.type
_entity_poly.pdbx_seq_one_letter_code
_entity_poly.pdbx_strand_id
1 'polypeptide(L)'
;MGSKFFINDNQDVLIEILKRLDGRSLGVAACVCKQWCAITQDDSLWEHLCFRHVSPPPEGVRTVVLALGGYRRLYMVCVRPVLNRLRKWKPIGVDQSASDSEVVRRVYWTRHEVELSLSLFCVDYYERFLFGGGGGGGGGGGGGRHGGDAACTSSLMFLCNAVNV
;
A
#
# COMPACT_ATOMS: atom_id res chain seq x y z
N MET A 1 -43.28 15.06 9.25
CA MET A 1 -41.98 14.81 9.92
C MET A 1 -41.12 14.03 8.96
N GLY A 2 -40.04 14.63 8.43
CA GLY A 2 -39.14 13.92 7.53
C GLY A 2 -38.31 12.89 8.30
N SER A 3 -38.30 11.65 7.84
CA SER A 3 -37.43 10.59 8.35
C SER A 3 -35.98 11.07 8.22
N LYS A 4 -35.25 11.19 9.33
CA LYS A 4 -33.81 11.49 9.28
C LYS A 4 -33.10 10.25 8.73
N PHE A 5 -32.45 10.40 7.58
CA PHE A 5 -31.61 9.36 7.01
C PHE A 5 -30.30 9.26 7.81
N PHE A 6 -29.98 8.06 8.30
CA PHE A 6 -28.67 7.76 8.88
C PHE A 6 -27.96 6.73 7.99
N ILE A 7 -26.73 7.07 7.58
CA ILE A 7 -25.92 6.18 6.74
C ILE A 7 -25.62 4.84 7.43
N ASN A 8 -25.57 4.84 8.76
CA ASN A 8 -25.30 3.67 9.58
C ASN A 8 -26.43 2.62 9.52
N ASP A 9 -27.64 3.02 9.15
CA ASP A 9 -28.77 2.09 8.99
C ASP A 9 -28.67 1.25 7.71
N ASN A 10 -27.81 1.67 6.77
CA ASN A 10 -27.67 1.05 5.44
C ASN A 10 -26.25 0.51 5.27
N GLN A 11 -26.00 -0.68 5.83
CA GLN A 11 -24.67 -1.29 5.86
C GLN A 11 -24.09 -1.52 4.46
N ASP A 12 -24.90 -1.92 3.48
CA ASP A 12 -24.43 -2.17 2.11
C ASP A 12 -23.90 -0.89 1.45
N VAL A 13 -24.63 0.23 1.61
CA VAL A 13 -24.22 1.53 1.09
C VAL A 13 -22.93 1.99 1.77
N LEU A 14 -22.83 1.80 3.09
CA LEU A 14 -21.62 2.11 3.83
C LEU A 14 -20.42 1.29 3.33
N ILE A 15 -20.58 -0.02 3.09
CA ILE A 15 -19.53 -0.89 2.54
C ILE A 15 -19.09 -0.39 1.15
N GLU A 16 -20.02 -0.05 0.26
CA GLU A 16 -19.70 0.47 -1.07
C GLU A 16 -18.99 1.82 -1.05
N ILE A 17 -19.31 2.68 -0.09
CA ILE A 17 -18.56 3.93 0.14
C ILE A 17 -17.13 3.60 0.61
N LEU A 18 -16.99 2.73 1.61
CA LEU A 18 -15.69 2.39 2.19
C LEU A 18 -14.77 1.69 1.17
N LYS A 19 -15.30 0.85 0.27
CA LYS A 19 -14.54 0.22 -0.84
C LYS A 19 -13.85 1.23 -1.76
N ARG A 20 -14.40 2.45 -1.89
CA ARG A 20 -13.85 3.51 -2.76
C ARG A 20 -12.68 4.27 -2.12
N LEU A 21 -12.48 4.12 -0.81
CA LEU A 21 -11.44 4.83 -0.08
C LEU A 21 -10.04 4.23 -0.34
N ASP A 22 -8.99 5.00 -0.03
CA ASP A 22 -7.62 4.46 0.07
C ASP A 22 -7.37 3.90 1.47
N GLY A 23 -6.33 3.06 1.61
CA GLY A 23 -6.07 2.37 2.88
C GLY A 23 -5.82 3.30 4.06
N ARG A 24 -5.33 4.53 3.82
CA ARG A 24 -5.20 5.55 4.88
C ARG A 24 -6.55 6.07 5.35
N SER A 25 -7.44 6.42 4.41
CA SER A 25 -8.77 6.90 4.74
C SER A 25 -9.62 5.81 5.43
N LEU A 26 -9.43 4.53 5.07
CA LEU A 26 -10.04 3.42 5.81
C LEU A 26 -9.58 3.34 7.27
N GLY A 27 -8.30 3.62 7.54
CA GLY A 27 -7.80 3.69 8.92
C GLY A 27 -8.45 4.80 9.72
N VAL A 28 -8.71 5.96 9.12
CA VAL A 28 -9.44 7.07 9.76
C VAL A 28 -10.92 6.71 9.95
N ALA A 29 -11.54 6.09 8.94
CA ALA A 29 -12.93 5.64 8.99
C ALA A 29 -13.17 4.62 10.12
N ALA A 30 -12.21 3.75 10.40
CA ALA A 30 -12.27 2.78 11.50
C ALA A 30 -12.44 3.45 12.88
N CYS A 31 -12.05 4.72 13.03
CA CYS A 31 -12.13 5.46 14.28
C CYS A 31 -13.46 6.20 14.50
N VAL A 32 -14.37 6.19 13.52
CA VAL A 32 -15.62 6.97 13.59
C VAL A 32 -16.60 6.37 14.60
N CYS A 33 -16.86 5.06 14.51
CA CYS A 33 -17.72 4.34 15.44
C CYS A 33 -17.45 2.82 15.37
N LYS A 34 -18.08 2.05 16.26
CA LYS A 34 -17.90 0.58 16.33
C LYS A 34 -18.28 -0.13 15.03
N GLN A 35 -19.35 0.31 14.36
CA GLN A 35 -19.81 -0.31 13.11
C GLN A 35 -18.82 -0.10 11.97
N TRP A 36 -18.30 1.12 11.82
CA TRP A 36 -17.27 1.42 10.82
C TRP A 36 -15.98 0.68 11.13
N CYS A 37 -15.61 0.59 12.40
CA CYS A 37 -14.48 -0.22 12.85
C CYS A 37 -14.64 -1.70 12.45
N ALA A 38 -15.82 -2.29 12.68
CA ALA A 38 -16.10 -3.67 12.31
C ALA A 38 -16.02 -3.89 10.78
N ILE A 39 -16.61 -3.01 9.98
CA ILE A 39 -16.60 -3.12 8.51
C ILE A 39 -15.18 -2.95 7.95
N THR A 40 -14.40 -2.00 8.48
CA THR A 40 -13.01 -1.78 8.03
C THR A 40 -12.05 -2.89 8.46
N GLN A 41 -12.45 -3.77 9.38
CA GLN A 41 -11.69 -4.96 9.75
C GLN A 41 -11.99 -6.17 8.86
N ASP A 42 -13.07 -6.14 8.09
CA ASP A 42 -13.44 -7.22 7.16
C ASP A 42 -12.40 -7.35 6.04
N ASP A 43 -11.84 -8.55 5.89
CA ASP A 43 -10.76 -8.84 4.94
C ASP A 43 -11.21 -8.75 3.48
N SER A 44 -12.51 -8.93 3.19
CA SER A 44 -13.07 -8.78 1.84
C SER A 44 -12.94 -7.35 1.30
N LEU A 45 -12.99 -6.36 2.19
CA LEU A 45 -12.79 -4.96 1.84
C LEU A 45 -11.33 -4.71 1.42
N TRP A 46 -10.39 -5.35 2.13
CA TRP A 46 -8.97 -5.29 1.79
C TRP A 46 -8.62 -6.11 0.55
N GLU A 47 -9.30 -7.24 0.29
CA GLU A 47 -9.20 -8.01 -0.96
C GLU A 47 -9.51 -7.12 -2.16
N HIS A 48 -10.67 -6.43 -2.12
CA HIS A 48 -11.06 -5.49 -3.17
C HIS A 48 -9.99 -4.41 -3.37
N LEU A 49 -9.46 -3.83 -2.30
CA LEU A 49 -8.46 -2.77 -2.40
C LEU A 49 -7.13 -3.28 -3.00
N CYS A 50 -6.72 -4.50 -2.68
CA CYS A 50 -5.51 -5.11 -3.25
C CYS A 50 -5.63 -5.36 -4.76
N PHE A 51 -6.82 -5.76 -5.25
CA PHE A 51 -7.00 -6.20 -6.65
C PHE A 51 -7.83 -5.25 -7.52
N ARG A 52 -8.32 -4.12 -7.02
CA ARG A 52 -9.14 -3.18 -7.83
C ARG A 52 -8.45 -2.67 -9.10
N HIS A 53 -7.12 -2.73 -9.16
CA HIS A 53 -6.32 -2.34 -10.32
C HIS A 53 -5.72 -3.54 -11.06
N VAL A 54 -5.91 -4.76 -10.56
CA VAL A 54 -5.36 -6.01 -11.11
C VAL A 54 -6.49 -7.03 -11.09
N SER A 55 -7.37 -6.94 -12.10
CA SER A 55 -8.47 -7.88 -12.30
C SER A 55 -8.19 -8.74 -13.53
N PRO A 56 -8.34 -10.07 -13.45
CA PRO A 56 -8.78 -10.86 -12.30
C PRO A 56 -7.67 -11.11 -11.25
N PRO A 57 -8.02 -11.40 -9.98
CA PRO A 57 -7.06 -11.87 -8.98
C PRO A 57 -6.36 -13.15 -9.46
N PRO A 58 -5.03 -13.28 -9.33
CA PRO A 58 -4.33 -14.48 -9.77
C PRO A 58 -4.79 -15.73 -9.00
N GLU A 59 -4.85 -16.87 -9.69
CA GLU A 59 -5.24 -18.15 -9.08
C GLU A 59 -4.28 -18.53 -7.94
N GLY A 60 -4.82 -19.07 -6.84
CA GLY A 60 -4.03 -19.53 -5.69
C GLY A 60 -3.56 -18.43 -4.72
N VAL A 61 -3.78 -17.15 -5.01
CA VAL A 61 -3.31 -16.05 -4.12
C VAL A 61 -3.96 -16.09 -2.75
N ARG A 62 -5.21 -16.55 -2.64
CA ARG A 62 -5.91 -16.72 -1.36
C ARG A 62 -5.12 -17.55 -0.35
N THR A 63 -4.50 -18.66 -0.77
CA THR A 63 -3.71 -19.53 0.13
C THR A 63 -2.49 -18.80 0.67
N VAL A 64 -1.78 -18.06 -0.19
CA VAL A 64 -0.61 -17.28 0.21
C VAL A 64 -1.02 -16.14 1.15
N VAL A 65 -2.12 -15.47 0.85
CA VAL A 65 -2.66 -14.39 1.68
C VAL A 65 -3.06 -14.88 3.06
N LEU A 66 -3.73 -16.03 3.15
CA LEU A 66 -4.06 -16.65 4.42
C LEU A 66 -2.80 -16.97 5.23
N ALA A 67 -1.75 -17.52 4.59
CA ALA A 67 -0.47 -17.75 5.25
C ALA A 67 0.23 -16.46 5.72
N LEU A 68 0.04 -15.35 5.00
CA LEU A 68 0.51 -14.01 5.42
C LEU A 68 -0.32 -13.41 6.56
N GLY A 69 -1.49 -13.97 6.87
CA GLY A 69 -2.41 -13.48 7.90
C GLY A 69 -3.50 -12.52 7.39
N GLY A 70 -3.90 -12.62 6.12
CA GLY A 70 -5.04 -11.90 5.53
C GLY A 70 -4.65 -10.77 4.56
N TYR A 71 -5.64 -10.31 3.79
CA TYR A 71 -5.51 -9.25 2.80
C TYR A 71 -5.11 -7.91 3.42
N ARG A 72 -5.60 -7.61 4.62
CA ARG A 72 -5.16 -6.40 5.35
C ARG A 72 -3.65 -6.39 5.59
N ARG A 73 -3.06 -7.54 5.94
CA ARG A 73 -1.62 -7.67 6.17
C ARG A 73 -0.85 -7.61 4.86
N LEU A 74 -1.34 -8.29 3.81
CA LEU A 74 -0.80 -8.13 2.45
C LEU A 74 -0.77 -6.66 2.02
N TYR A 75 -1.86 -5.93 2.25
CA TYR A 75 -1.94 -4.52 1.87
C TYR A 75 -0.88 -3.68 2.58
N MET A 76 -0.74 -3.84 3.90
CA MET A 76 0.21 -3.06 4.69
C MET A 76 1.67 -3.37 4.34
N VAL A 77 1.99 -4.66 4.13
CA VAL A 77 3.38 -5.12 3.94
C VAL A 77 3.83 -4.96 2.48
N CYS A 78 2.98 -5.22 1.50
CA CYS A 78 3.37 -5.29 0.09
C CYS A 78 2.75 -4.18 -0.75
N VAL A 79 1.41 -4.07 -0.77
CA VAL A 79 0.70 -3.19 -1.72
C VAL A 79 0.94 -1.71 -1.40
N ARG A 80 0.81 -1.32 -0.13
CA ARG A 80 0.97 0.08 0.30
C ARG A 80 2.38 0.61 0.03
N PRO A 81 3.48 -0.10 0.35
CA PRO A 81 4.82 0.34 -0.03
C PRO A 81 5.00 0.52 -1.53
N VAL A 82 4.53 -0.43 -2.34
CA VAL A 82 4.59 -0.34 -3.81
C VAL A 82 3.82 0.89 -4.32
N LEU A 83 2.58 1.10 -3.85
CA LEU A 83 1.79 2.28 -4.18
C LEU A 83 2.46 3.59 -3.75
N ASN A 84 3.13 3.61 -2.61
CA ASN A 84 3.87 4.80 -2.16
C ASN A 84 5.10 5.08 -3.03
N ARG A 85 5.79 4.04 -3.52
CA ARG A 85 6.92 4.19 -4.47
C ARG A 85 6.42 4.72 -5.80
N LEU A 86 5.33 4.15 -6.33
CA LEU A 86 4.67 4.61 -7.56
C LEU A 86 4.24 6.07 -7.47
N ARG A 87 3.59 6.48 -6.36
CA ARG A 87 3.19 7.89 -6.13
C ARG A 87 4.36 8.87 -6.03
N LYS A 88 5.54 8.39 -5.62
CA LYS A 88 6.76 9.20 -5.56
C LYS A 88 7.53 9.21 -6.88
N TRP A 89 7.24 8.27 -7.78
CA TRP A 89 7.92 8.19 -9.06
C TRP A 89 7.47 9.36 -9.95
N LYS A 90 8.40 10.28 -10.20
CA LYS A 90 8.23 11.39 -11.14
C LYS A 90 9.05 11.06 -12.38
N PRO A 91 8.45 10.99 -13.58
CA PRO A 91 9.21 10.82 -14.81
C PRO A 91 10.24 11.96 -14.92
N ILE A 92 11.47 11.60 -15.26
CA ILE A 92 12.55 12.57 -15.51
C ILE A 92 12.13 13.38 -16.74
N GLY A 93 11.96 14.71 -16.59
CA GLY A 93 11.65 15.63 -17.70
C GLY A 93 10.26 16.30 -17.70
N VAL A 94 9.48 16.22 -16.61
CA VAL A 94 8.17 16.93 -16.54
C VAL A 94 8.26 18.14 -15.60
N ASP A 95 8.23 19.33 -16.21
CA ASP A 95 8.25 20.63 -15.56
C ASP A 95 7.06 20.82 -14.60
N GLN A 96 7.30 21.55 -13.52
CA GLN A 96 6.43 21.66 -12.34
C GLN A 96 5.11 22.44 -12.58
N SER A 97 4.76 22.80 -13.82
CA SER A 97 3.69 23.77 -14.12
C SER A 97 2.32 23.18 -14.49
N ALA A 98 2.18 21.86 -14.66
CA ALA A 98 0.91 21.24 -15.04
C ALA A 98 0.12 20.73 -13.81
N SER A 99 -0.50 21.67 -13.08
CA SER A 99 -1.34 21.43 -11.90
C SER A 99 -2.62 20.60 -12.14
N ASP A 100 -2.88 20.12 -13.37
CA ASP A 100 -4.15 19.44 -13.71
C ASP A 100 -3.94 17.99 -14.20
N SER A 101 -2.70 17.61 -14.51
CA SER A 101 -2.35 16.27 -15.03
C SER A 101 -1.87 15.28 -13.94
N GLU A 102 -1.85 15.69 -12.67
CA GLU A 102 -1.54 14.80 -11.55
C GLU A 102 -2.73 13.92 -11.13
N VAL A 103 -3.96 14.38 -11.41
CA VAL A 103 -5.18 13.63 -11.08
C VAL A 103 -5.34 12.42 -12.00
N VAL A 104 -5.04 12.57 -13.29
CA VAL A 104 -5.15 11.47 -14.28
C VAL A 104 -4.07 10.40 -14.05
N ARG A 105 -2.83 10.82 -13.72
CA ARG A 105 -1.74 9.89 -13.36
C ARG A 105 -2.00 9.13 -12.05
N ARG A 106 -2.87 9.65 -11.17
CA ARG A 106 -3.27 8.97 -9.93
C ARG A 106 -4.14 7.73 -10.18
N VAL A 107 -4.74 7.59 -11.36
CA VAL A 107 -5.81 6.61 -11.61
C VAL A 107 -5.36 5.44 -12.49
N TYR A 108 -4.32 5.58 -13.32
CA TYR A 108 -3.89 4.51 -14.22
C TYR A 108 -2.37 4.37 -14.26
N TRP A 109 -1.83 3.47 -13.41
CA TRP A 109 -0.46 3.00 -13.52
C TRP A 109 -0.33 2.09 -14.74
N THR A 110 0.76 2.22 -15.50
CA THR A 110 1.03 1.25 -16.55
C THR A 110 1.43 -0.08 -15.92
N ARG A 111 1.10 -1.20 -16.57
CA ARG A 111 1.45 -2.54 -16.08
C ARG A 111 2.96 -2.66 -15.79
N HIS A 112 3.79 -2.07 -16.64
CA HIS A 112 5.25 -2.07 -16.49
C HIS A 112 5.74 -1.31 -15.26
N GLU A 113 5.12 -0.17 -14.92
CA GLU A 113 5.46 0.56 -13.69
C GLU A 113 5.16 -0.27 -12.44
N VAL A 114 4.02 -0.97 -12.45
CA VAL A 114 3.63 -1.89 -11.36
C VAL A 114 4.62 -3.05 -11.27
N GLU A 115 4.96 -3.69 -12.38
CA GLU A 115 5.92 -4.81 -12.42
C GLU A 115 7.32 -4.39 -11.94
N LEU A 116 7.81 -3.24 -12.39
CA LEU A 116 9.11 -2.71 -11.98
C LEU A 116 9.13 -2.35 -10.49
N SER A 117 8.10 -1.66 -10.00
CA SER A 117 8.01 -1.28 -8.58
C SER A 117 7.86 -2.49 -7.66
N LEU A 118 7.15 -3.54 -8.09
CA LEU A 118 7.06 -4.81 -7.39
C LEU A 118 8.42 -5.52 -7.36
N SER A 119 9.13 -5.56 -8.50
CA SER A 119 10.46 -6.18 -8.58
C SER A 119 11.46 -5.49 -7.63
N LEU A 120 11.51 -4.15 -7.66
CA LEU A 120 12.34 -3.37 -6.74
C LEU A 120 11.94 -3.54 -5.27
N PHE A 121 10.64 -3.64 -5.00
CA PHE A 121 10.14 -3.93 -3.66
C PHE A 121 10.57 -5.33 -3.17
N CYS A 122 10.44 -6.36 -4.01
CA CYS A 122 10.86 -7.71 -3.68
C CYS A 122 12.36 -7.77 -3.36
N VAL A 123 13.20 -7.10 -4.16
CA VAL A 123 14.65 -7.01 -3.88
C VAL A 123 14.91 -6.34 -2.51
N ASP A 124 14.32 -5.16 -2.26
CA ASP A 124 14.45 -4.45 -0.96
C ASP A 124 13.92 -5.28 0.22
N TYR A 125 12.86 -6.05 0.01
CA TYR A 125 12.28 -6.94 1.03
C TYR A 125 13.22 -8.11 1.35
N TYR A 126 13.75 -8.81 0.33
CA TYR A 126 14.68 -9.92 0.55
C TYR A 126 16.02 -9.44 1.13
N GLU A 127 16.52 -8.26 0.73
CA GLU A 127 17.71 -7.68 1.37
C GLU A 127 17.45 -7.44 2.86
N ARG A 128 16.33 -6.84 3.25
CA ARG A 128 15.99 -6.66 4.67
C ARG A 128 15.77 -7.99 5.41
N PHE A 129 15.18 -8.98 4.76
CA PHE A 129 14.93 -10.28 5.37
C PHE A 129 16.22 -11.09 5.57
N LEU A 130 17.10 -11.11 4.57
CA LEU A 130 18.35 -11.87 4.57
C LEU A 130 19.46 -11.17 5.37
N PHE A 131 19.56 -9.84 5.31
CA PHE A 131 20.61 -9.07 6.00
C PHE A 131 20.16 -8.43 7.31
N GLY A 132 18.85 -8.37 7.61
CA GLY A 132 18.30 -7.83 8.86
C GLY A 132 18.06 -8.87 9.96
N GLY A 133 18.36 -10.14 9.71
CA GLY A 133 18.14 -11.26 10.64
C GLY A 133 19.29 -11.58 11.61
N GLY A 134 20.30 -10.71 11.72
CA GLY A 134 21.46 -10.92 12.59
C GLY A 134 21.44 -10.03 13.84
N GLY A 135 20.66 -10.38 14.86
CA GLY A 135 20.75 -9.71 16.17
C GLY A 135 19.55 -9.96 17.08
N GLY A 136 19.56 -11.07 17.81
CA GLY A 136 18.59 -11.30 18.89
C GLY A 136 18.86 -10.42 20.11
N GLY A 137 17.79 -10.05 20.83
CA GLY A 137 17.87 -9.62 22.22
C GLY A 137 17.03 -8.40 22.60
N GLY A 138 15.86 -8.65 23.21
CA GLY A 138 15.38 -7.93 24.40
C GLY A 138 14.85 -6.49 24.30
N GLY A 139 13.56 -6.34 24.58
CA GLY A 139 13.09 -5.41 25.62
C GLY A 139 12.73 -3.96 25.23
N GLY A 140 11.54 -3.55 25.66
CA GLY A 140 11.29 -2.19 26.15
C GLY A 140 10.85 -1.15 25.14
N GLY A 141 9.73 -0.48 25.46
CA GLY A 141 9.17 0.62 24.68
C GLY A 141 9.91 1.95 24.85
N GLY A 142 9.39 2.96 24.15
CA GLY A 142 9.80 4.36 24.32
C GLY A 142 9.80 5.10 23.00
N GLY A 143 8.94 6.12 22.89
CA GLY A 143 8.91 7.01 21.74
C GLY A 143 10.18 7.86 21.64
N GLY A 144 10.46 8.35 20.44
CA GLY A 144 11.54 9.31 20.23
C GLY A 144 11.85 9.48 18.75
N ARG A 145 11.52 10.66 18.23
CA ARG A 145 12.00 11.17 16.93
C ARG A 145 13.53 11.30 16.99
N HIS A 146 14.22 10.91 15.91
CA HIS A 146 15.46 11.42 15.30
C HIS A 146 15.91 10.30 14.34
N GLY A 147 15.98 10.51 13.03
CA GLY A 147 16.97 11.39 12.42
C GLY A 147 18.26 10.59 12.30
N GLY A 148 18.36 9.75 11.27
CA GLY A 148 19.50 8.87 11.05
C GLY A 148 19.33 8.19 9.71
N ASP A 149 19.95 8.77 8.70
CA ASP A 149 20.10 8.22 7.36
C ASP A 149 20.85 6.89 7.44
N ALA A 150 20.15 5.82 7.78
CA ALA A 150 20.55 4.49 7.35
C ALA A 150 20.28 4.46 5.85
N ALA A 151 21.21 5.03 5.08
CA ALA A 151 21.39 4.68 3.69
C ALA A 151 21.50 3.16 3.67
N CYS A 152 20.38 2.48 3.42
CA CYS A 152 20.40 1.15 2.87
C CYS A 152 21.24 1.29 1.62
N THR A 153 22.51 0.92 1.70
CA THR A 153 23.36 0.69 0.55
C THR A 153 22.67 -0.42 -0.23
N SER A 154 21.76 -0.04 -1.12
CA SER A 154 21.06 -0.99 -1.97
C SER A 154 22.13 -1.69 -2.78
N SER A 155 22.16 -3.02 -2.77
CA SER A 155 23.14 -3.78 -3.54
C SER A 155 22.94 -3.62 -5.06
N LEU A 156 21.93 -2.83 -5.46
CA LEU A 156 21.65 -2.39 -6.82
C LEU A 156 22.51 -1.22 -7.30
N MET A 157 23.49 -0.73 -6.54
CA MET A 157 24.52 0.19 -7.07
C MET A 157 25.22 -0.39 -8.32
N PHE A 158 25.21 -1.72 -8.49
CA PHE A 158 25.74 -2.38 -9.68
C PHE A 158 24.93 -2.12 -10.96
N LEU A 159 23.63 -1.78 -10.86
CA LEU A 159 22.79 -1.45 -12.01
C LEU A 159 22.84 0.05 -12.39
N CYS A 160 23.41 0.90 -11.54
CA CYS A 160 23.53 2.34 -11.79
C CYS A 160 24.79 2.70 -12.59
N ASN A 161 25.62 1.73 -12.99
CA ASN A 161 26.68 2.00 -13.95
C ASN A 161 26.04 2.31 -15.31
N ALA A 162 26.22 3.54 -15.78
CA ALA A 162 25.86 3.95 -17.11
C ALA A 162 26.47 2.95 -18.11
N VAL A 163 25.61 2.24 -18.85
CA VAL A 163 26.04 1.51 -20.05
C VAL A 163 26.42 2.58 -21.06
N ASN A 164 27.69 2.95 -21.05
CA ASN A 164 28.26 3.84 -22.04
C ASN A 164 28.46 3.00 -23.32
N VAL A 165 27.50 3.09 -24.25
CA VAL A 165 27.66 2.61 -25.64
C VAL A 165 28.36 3.68 -26.45
#